data_AF-A0A949IPN5-F1
#
_entry.id   AF-A0A949IPN5-F1
#
_cell.length_a   1.000
_cell.length_b   1.000
_cell.length_c   1.000
_cell.angle_alpha   90.00
_cell.angle_beta   90.00
_cell.angle_gamma   90.00
#
_symmetry.space_group_name_H-M   'P 1'
#
loop_
_entity.id
_entity.type
_entity.pdbx_description
1 polymer ?
#
loop_
_entity_poly.entity_id
_entity_poly.type
_entity_poly.pdbx_seq_one_letter_code
_entity_poly.pdbx_strand_id
1 'polypeptide(L)'
;MPELQMQQAADQSVYEASGRHLLLTIGECRHDLLDDEKALRDLVLAAAEATGATVLDLCSRKFQPQGVTALVLLAESHASLHTYPEADVIFWD
;
A
#
# COMPACT_ATOMS: atom_id res chain seq x y z
N MET A 1 5.25 -27.06 53.84
CA MET A 1 5.02 -26.05 52.79
C MET A 1 3.51 -25.84 52.66
N PRO A 2 3.06 -24.60 52.46
CA PRO A 2 2.31 -24.35 51.24
C PRO A 2 3.00 -23.31 50.37
N GLU A 3 2.83 -23.52 49.08
CA GLU A 3 3.55 -22.91 47.98
C GLU A 3 3.12 -21.45 47.76
N LEU A 4 4.10 -20.58 47.50
CA LEU A 4 3.86 -19.31 46.83
C LEU A 4 3.54 -19.60 45.37
N GLN A 5 2.26 -19.68 45.03
CA GLN A 5 1.81 -19.58 43.64
C GLN A 5 1.55 -18.11 43.31
N MET A 6 2.55 -17.43 42.75
CA MET A 6 2.30 -16.24 41.94
C MET A 6 1.89 -16.69 40.53
N GLN A 7 0.60 -16.92 40.34
CA GLN A 7 0.03 -16.97 39.00
C GLN A 7 -0.29 -15.53 38.58
N GLN A 8 0.70 -14.79 38.06
CA GLN A 8 0.38 -13.64 37.23
C GLN A 8 -0.11 -14.20 35.89
N ALA A 9 -1.43 -14.18 35.70
CA ALA A 9 -2.01 -14.37 34.39
C ALA A 9 -1.40 -13.32 33.46
N ALA A 10 -0.69 -13.77 32.42
CA ALA A 10 -0.30 -12.90 31.34
C ALA A 10 -1.56 -12.19 30.84
N ASP A 11 -1.54 -10.86 30.83
CA ASP A 11 -2.52 -10.06 30.13
C ASP A 11 -2.45 -10.46 28.64
N GLN A 12 -3.27 -11.42 28.24
CA GLN A 12 -3.51 -11.76 26.85
C GLN A 12 -4.49 -10.74 26.30
N SER A 13 -4.10 -9.46 26.29
CA SER A 13 -4.72 -8.50 25.40
C SER A 13 -4.41 -8.97 23.98
N VAL A 14 -5.43 -9.55 23.34
CA VAL A 14 -5.38 -9.88 21.92
C VAL A 14 -5.13 -8.56 21.20
N TYR A 15 -3.93 -8.36 20.67
CA TYR A 15 -3.68 -7.25 19.76
C TYR A 15 -4.54 -7.49 18.53
N GLU A 16 -5.70 -6.83 18.45
CA GLU A 16 -6.52 -6.83 17.25
C GLU A 16 -5.79 -6.04 16.17
N ALA A 17 -5.15 -6.76 15.26
CA ALA A 17 -4.67 -6.19 14.01
C ALA A 17 -5.90 -5.71 13.20
N SER A 18 -6.16 -4.41 13.24
CA SER A 18 -7.24 -3.76 12.50
C SER A 18 -6.68 -2.71 11.56
N GLY A 19 -7.31 -2.57 10.40
CA GLY A 19 -6.88 -1.65 9.35
C GLY A 19 -8.01 -1.42 8.35
N ARG A 20 -7.87 -0.38 7.53
CA ARG A 20 -8.79 -0.10 6.42
C ARG A 20 -8.03 -0.31 5.12
N HIS A 21 -8.61 -1.11 4.23
CA HIS A 21 -8.06 -1.38 2.91
C HIS A 21 -9.07 -0.86 1.89
N LEU A 22 -8.64 0.08 1.05
CA LEU A 22 -9.48 0.68 0.02
C LEU A 22 -9.04 0.14 -1.33
N LEU A 23 -9.93 -0.55 -2.04
CA LEU A 23 -9.69 -0.97 -3.42
C LEU A 23 -10.42 0.00 -4.34
N LEU A 24 -9.70 0.58 -5.30
CA LEU A 24 -10.25 1.60 -6.21
C LEU A 24 -9.81 1.35 -7.64
N THR A 25 -10.77 1.46 -8.57
CA THR A 25 -10.49 1.52 -10.01
C THR A 25 -10.92 2.87 -10.53
N ILE A 26 -10.00 3.58 -11.21
CA ILE A 26 -10.27 4.88 -11.83
C ILE A 26 -10.11 4.69 -13.35
N GLY A 27 -11.15 5.05 -14.11
CA GLY A 27 -11.13 5.06 -15.57
C GLY A 27 -10.90 6.44 -16.15
N GLU A 28 -10.91 6.54 -17.48
CA GLU A 28 -10.73 7.79 -18.25
C GLU A 28 -9.40 8.50 -17.91
N CYS A 29 -8.39 7.71 -17.55
CA CYS A 29 -7.07 8.21 -17.21
C CYS A 29 -6.26 8.48 -18.47
N ARG A 30 -5.38 9.49 -18.41
CA ARG A 30 -4.51 9.81 -19.54
C ARG A 30 -3.52 8.68 -19.80
N HIS A 31 -3.55 8.14 -21.01
CA HIS A 31 -2.66 7.07 -21.45
C HIS A 31 -1.16 7.36 -21.20
N ASP A 32 -0.71 8.59 -21.46
CA ASP A 32 0.70 8.97 -21.29
C ASP A 32 1.15 8.94 -19.82
N LEU A 33 0.25 9.27 -18.89
CA LEU A 33 0.49 9.15 -17.45
C LEU A 33 0.52 7.68 -17.01
N LEU A 34 -0.40 6.86 -17.54
CA LEU A 34 -0.49 5.44 -17.19
C LEU A 34 0.75 4.64 -17.61
N ASP A 35 1.53 5.14 -18.57
CA ASP A 35 2.78 4.51 -19.02
C ASP A 35 4.05 5.24 -18.53
N ASP A 36 3.92 6.29 -17.71
CA ASP A 36 5.07 7.02 -17.13
C ASP A 36 5.38 6.51 -15.72
N GLU A 37 6.35 5.62 -15.63
CA GLU A 37 6.80 5.04 -14.36
C GLU A 37 7.27 6.10 -13.36
N LYS A 38 7.99 7.14 -13.81
CA LYS A 38 8.48 8.16 -12.89
C LYS A 38 7.33 8.97 -12.32
N ALA A 39 6.39 9.39 -13.18
CA ALA A 39 5.23 10.16 -12.74
C ALA A 39 4.38 9.36 -11.75
N LEU A 40 4.15 8.06 -12.00
CA LEU A 40 3.37 7.20 -11.12
C LEU A 40 4.05 6.93 -9.78
N ARG A 41 5.39 6.76 -9.76
CA ARG A 41 6.17 6.68 -8.52
C ARG A 41 6.01 7.94 -7.67
N ASP A 42 6.16 9.11 -8.30
CA ASP A 42 6.02 10.39 -7.61
C ASP A 42 4.58 10.57 -7.07
N LEU A 43 3.58 10.12 -7.85
CA LEU A 43 2.16 10.21 -7.50
C LEU A 43 1.79 9.32 -6.30
N VAL A 44 2.19 8.04 -6.29
CA VAL A 44 1.89 7.13 -5.17
C VAL A 44 2.60 7.54 -3.89
N LEU A 45 3.83 8.07 -4.00
CA LEU A 45 4.57 8.58 -2.85
C LEU A 45 3.88 9.80 -2.24
N ALA A 46 3.51 10.78 -3.07
CA ALA A 46 2.78 11.95 -2.61
C ALA A 46 1.42 11.59 -1.99
N ALA A 47 0.71 10.59 -2.55
CA ALA A 47 -0.53 10.10 -2.00
C ALA A 47 -0.33 9.48 -0.61
N ALA A 48 0.68 8.62 -0.44
CA ALA A 48 1.01 8.01 0.85
C ALA A 48 1.37 9.08 1.90
N GLU A 49 2.23 10.05 1.56
CA GLU A 49 2.62 11.15 2.45
C GLU A 49 1.41 12.01 2.86
N ALA A 50 0.48 12.28 1.93
CA ALA A 50 -0.73 13.05 2.21
C ALA A 50 -1.67 12.36 3.21
N THR A 51 -1.62 11.03 3.35
CA THR A 51 -2.37 10.31 4.38
C THR A 51 -1.76 10.41 5.78
N GLY A 52 -0.50 10.84 5.89
CA GLY A 52 0.28 10.78 7.12
C GLY A 52 0.90 9.42 7.42
N ALA A 53 0.84 8.47 6.47
CA ALA A 53 1.48 7.17 6.62
C ALA A 53 3.01 7.26 6.59
N THR A 54 3.68 6.35 7.29
CA THR A 54 5.15 6.30 7.31
C THR A 54 5.66 5.45 6.15
N VAL A 55 6.22 6.08 5.13
CA VAL A 55 6.82 5.38 3.97
C VAL A 55 8.17 4.79 4.35
N LEU A 56 8.35 3.49 4.11
CA LEU A 56 9.59 2.75 4.36
C LEU A 56 10.38 2.48 3.09
N ASP A 57 9.71 2.12 2.00
CA ASP A 57 10.34 1.82 0.72
C ASP A 57 9.34 1.99 -0.45
N LEU A 58 9.86 2.11 -1.67
CA LEU A 58 9.08 2.18 -2.89
C LEU A 58 9.75 1.41 -4.01
N CYS A 59 9.08 0.37 -4.50
CA CYS A 59 9.48 -0.36 -5.70
C CYS A 59 8.48 -0.15 -6.85
N SER A 60 8.97 -0.19 -8.08
CA SER A 60 8.13 -0.08 -9.27
C SER A 60 8.68 -0.93 -10.40
N ARG A 61 7.81 -1.23 -11.35
CA ARG A 61 8.17 -1.92 -12.57
C ARG A 61 7.32 -1.42 -13.73
N LYS A 62 7.97 -0.85 -14.74
CA LYS A 62 7.39 -0.69 -16.08
C LYS A 62 7.40 -2.02 -16.85
N PHE A 63 6.30 -2.32 -17.51
CA PHE A 63 6.08 -3.50 -18.34
C PHE A 63 6.21 -3.18 -19.83
N GLN A 64 6.28 -4.23 -20.64
CA GLN A 64 6.21 -4.15 -22.10
C GLN A 64 4.94 -4.86 -22.57
N PRO A 65 4.19 -4.31 -23.55
CA PRO A 65 4.52 -3.10 -24.32
C PRO A 65 4.30 -1.78 -23.55
N GLN A 66 3.53 -1.80 -22.47
CA GLN A 66 3.16 -0.62 -21.68
C GLN A 66 2.69 -1.02 -20.28
N GLY A 67 2.46 -0.03 -19.42
CA GLY A 67 1.90 -0.19 -18.08
C GLY A 67 2.97 -0.28 -17.00
N VAL A 68 2.55 -0.02 -15.77
CA VAL A 68 3.39 0.16 -14.59
C VAL A 68 2.67 -0.40 -13.37
N THR A 69 3.41 -1.15 -12.56
CA THR A 69 3.06 -1.44 -11.16
C THR A 69 3.98 -0.65 -10.25
N ALA A 70 3.45 -0.04 -9.20
CA ALA A 70 4.24 0.53 -8.11
C ALA A 70 3.68 0.08 -6.75
N LEU A 71 4.57 -0.20 -5.80
CA LEU A 71 4.25 -0.61 -4.44
C LEU A 71 5.04 0.26 -3.47
N VAL A 72 4.32 0.83 -2.50
CA VAL A 72 4.86 1.59 -1.38
C VAL A 72 4.72 0.73 -0.15
N LEU A 73 5.85 0.44 0.50
CA LEU A 73 5.88 -0.21 1.79
C LEU A 73 5.64 0.85 2.86
N LEU A 74 4.63 0.64 3.70
CA LEU A 74 4.33 1.51 4.83
C LEU A 74 4.72 0.80 6.13
N ALA A 75 4.97 1.55 7.21
CA ALA A 75 5.28 0.94 8.51
C ALA A 75 4.11 0.11 9.05
N GLU A 76 2.89 0.49 8.68
CA GLU A 76 1.64 -0.10 9.14
C GLU A 76 1.04 -1.09 8.13
N SER A 77 1.33 -0.93 6.82
CA SER A 77 0.67 -1.67 5.72
C SER A 77 1.42 -1.54 4.38
N HIS A 78 0.70 -1.27 3.29
CA HIS A 78 1.20 -0.97 1.96
C HIS A 78 0.22 -0.04 1.24
N ALA A 79 0.67 0.52 0.12
CA ALA A 79 -0.19 1.06 -0.93
C ALA A 79 0.36 0.62 -2.29
N SER A 80 -0.49 0.35 -3.27
CA SER A 80 -0.06 -0.07 -4.59
C SER A 80 -0.92 0.56 -5.69
N LEU A 81 -0.34 0.60 -6.89
CA LEU A 81 -1.07 0.92 -8.10
C LEU A 81 -0.66 0.00 -9.24
N HIS A 82 -1.62 -0.24 -10.13
CA HIS A 82 -1.50 -1.06 -11.32
C HIS A 82 -2.19 -0.35 -12.48
N THR A 83 -1.46 -0.09 -13.55
CA THR A 83 -1.99 0.65 -14.71
C THR A 83 -2.21 -0.24 -15.92
N TYR A 84 -3.26 0.07 -16.66
CA TYR A 84 -3.67 -0.58 -17.90
C TYR A 84 -3.89 0.49 -18.97
N PRO A 85 -2.83 1.03 -19.60
CA PRO A 85 -2.95 2.11 -20.58
C PRO A 85 -3.86 1.76 -21.77
N GLU A 86 -3.99 0.49 -22.13
CA GLU A 86 -4.88 0.01 -23.21
C GLU A 86 -6.37 0.17 -22.90
N ALA A 87 -6.70 0.30 -21.61
CA ALA A 87 -8.06 0.46 -21.12
C ALA A 87 -8.29 1.84 -20.49
N ASP A 88 -7.28 2.72 -20.50
CA ASP A 88 -7.29 4.02 -19.81
C ASP A 88 -7.70 3.91 -18.33
N VAL A 89 -7.22 2.86 -17.65
CA VAL A 89 -7.58 2.51 -16.27
C VAL A 89 -6.35 2.37 -15.37
N ILE A 90 -6.51 2.80 -14.11
CA ILE A 90 -5.60 2.50 -13.00
C ILE A 90 -6.36 1.85 -11.84
N PHE A 91 -5.78 0.82 -11.26
CA PHE A 91 -6.25 0.16 -10.05
C PHE A 91 -5.32 0.51 -8.89
N TRP A 92 -5.90 0.76 -7.71
CA TRP A 92 -5.24 1.19 -6.49
C TRP A 92 -5.68 0.31 -5.31
N ASP A 93 -4.74 0.08 -4.40
CA ASP A 93 -4.98 -0.56 -3.10
C ASP A 93 -4.11 0.03 -1.97
#